data_AF-A0A927XZL1-F1
#
_entry.id   AF-A0A927XZL1-F1
#
_cell.length_a   1.000
_cell.length_b   1.000
_cell.length_c   1.000
_cell.angle_alpha   90.00
_cell.angle_beta   90.00
_cell.angle_gamma   90.00
#
_symmetry.space_group_name_H-M   'P 1'
#
loop_
_entity.id
_entity.type
_entity.pdbx_description
1 polymer ?
#
loop_
_entity_poly.entity_id
_entity_poly.type
_entity_poly.pdbx_seq_one_letter_code
_entity_poly.pdbx_strand_id
1 'polypeptide(L)'
;MNERKLSVGTIILLVLLAAGFIGVCIHLPGLMRERRTLGIEAAATPTPTADIRSMLAVTLEPGVTPQPTVMLLKPGVEGDEVTRLQQRLLELGYYTGLVDGQYGPGTQEAVLLFQQQHGLEADGVAGEKTREQLYAQNAQPFVPTPAPEATPSSLSKGDTGDGVKAMQERLTELGFYDGECDGDFGPGTQDAVRLFQSQHGLAVDGAAGEMTLGLLYSTDAKQVTVTPTPDPAAPPLLVNRSHALPEDYHPGDLVLLRNALPDSVAHTKGSEIEGDRTAVSALETMFRAAIADGVEDWQISAGYRSIAYQQKLFNNKVAEYRQQGMSGDRARSATRKTVADPGTSEHHTGLAFDITTPGTSFMGTPQQKWLHEHCWEYGFIIRYQEGKEEITGFAAECWHIRYVGTVHSLAIRDSGQCLEEYLGEVE
;
A
#
# COMPACT_ATOMS: atom_id res chain seq x y z
N MET A 1 -54.38 50.51 29.71
CA MET A 1 -53.32 49.55 30.08
C MET A 1 -53.56 48.31 29.24
N ASN A 2 -52.91 48.26 28.09
CA ASN A 2 -51.70 47.46 27.78
C ASN A 2 -52.07 46.01 27.46
N GLU A 3 -52.12 45.65 26.17
CA GLU A 3 -51.02 45.09 25.34
C GLU A 3 -50.85 43.57 25.55
N ARG A 4 -50.60 42.70 24.55
CA ARG A 4 -50.44 42.82 23.09
C ARG A 4 -50.68 41.43 22.46
N LYS A 5 -50.97 41.45 21.15
CA LYS A 5 -51.39 40.39 20.22
C LYS A 5 -50.40 39.22 19.97
N LEU A 6 -51.00 38.10 19.55
CA LEU A 6 -50.49 36.96 18.76
C LEU A 6 -49.69 37.35 17.49
N SER A 7 -48.72 36.52 17.08
CA SER A 7 -48.80 35.62 15.89
C SER A 7 -47.47 35.42 15.12
N VAL A 8 -47.02 34.16 15.07
CA VAL A 8 -46.59 33.33 13.90
C VAL A 8 -45.72 33.95 12.78
N GLY A 9 -44.51 33.40 12.59
CA GLY A 9 -44.16 32.57 11.41
C GLY A 9 -43.33 33.14 10.25
N THR A 10 -42.28 32.37 9.88
CA THR A 10 -41.70 32.12 8.53
C THR A 10 -40.43 32.88 8.11
N ILE A 11 -39.30 32.15 8.17
CA ILE A 11 -38.21 31.89 7.19
C ILE A 11 -38.05 32.88 6.01
N ILE A 12 -36.81 33.36 5.77
CA ILE A 12 -36.11 33.39 4.47
C ILE A 12 -34.59 33.62 4.68
N LEU A 13 -33.81 32.76 4.03
CA LEU A 13 -32.36 32.79 3.80
C LEU A 13 -32.06 33.65 2.56
N LEU A 14 -30.99 34.47 2.53
CA LEU A 14 -30.17 34.70 1.32
C LEU A 14 -28.93 35.59 1.55
N VAL A 15 -27.83 35.09 1.01
CA VAL A 15 -26.49 35.66 0.75
C VAL A 15 -26.54 36.95 -0.08
N LEU A 16 -25.50 37.82 -0.03
CA LEU A 16 -24.82 38.49 -1.18
C LEU A 16 -23.81 39.59 -0.73
N LEU A 17 -22.57 39.50 -1.29
CA LEU A 17 -21.71 40.56 -1.89
C LEU A 17 -21.25 41.79 -1.04
N ALA A 18 -20.15 42.51 -1.27
CA ALA A 18 -18.95 42.47 -2.12
C ALA A 18 -18.10 43.73 -1.80
N ALA A 19 -16.84 43.73 -2.25
CA ALA A 19 -16.03 44.87 -2.71
C ALA A 19 -15.51 45.95 -1.72
N GLY A 20 -14.19 45.95 -1.52
CA GLY A 20 -13.25 46.95 -2.07
C GLY A 20 -13.30 48.40 -1.57
N PHE A 21 -12.18 48.88 -1.01
CA PHE A 21 -11.79 50.29 -1.09
C PHE A 21 -10.27 50.45 -1.24
N ILE A 22 -9.89 51.24 -2.24
CA ILE A 22 -8.53 51.70 -2.60
C ILE A 22 -8.31 53.11 -2.01
N GLY A 23 -7.07 53.39 -1.62
CA GLY A 23 -6.47 54.74 -1.60
C GLY A 23 -6.41 55.39 -0.20
N VAL A 24 -5.39 56.16 0.19
CA VAL A 24 -4.45 56.97 -0.59
C VAL A 24 -3.21 57.28 0.28
N CYS A 25 -2.06 57.40 -0.39
CA CYS A 25 -0.75 57.84 0.12
C CYS A 25 -0.64 59.36 0.36
N ILE A 26 0.19 59.78 1.31
CA ILE A 26 0.88 61.10 1.35
C ILE A 26 2.30 60.85 1.87
N HIS A 27 3.35 60.81 1.01
CA HIS A 27 4.31 61.90 0.69
C HIS A 27 5.08 62.44 1.91
N LEU A 28 6.43 62.39 2.02
CA LEU A 28 7.44 63.18 1.27
C LEU A 28 8.89 62.85 1.82
N PRO A 29 10.03 63.40 1.33
CA PRO A 29 10.99 62.71 0.47
C PRO A 29 12.48 62.70 0.93
N GLY A 30 13.32 61.94 0.21
CA GLY A 30 14.50 62.51 -0.48
C GLY A 30 15.92 62.18 0.01
N LEU A 31 16.80 61.97 -1.00
CA LEU A 31 18.29 62.00 -1.02
C LEU A 31 18.98 60.67 -0.61
N MET A 32 19.83 60.00 -1.41
CA MET A 32 20.73 60.42 -2.48
C MET A 32 20.98 59.29 -3.50
N ARG A 33 21.47 59.74 -4.64
CA ARG A 33 21.71 59.09 -5.93
C ARG A 33 23.13 58.52 -5.98
N GLU A 34 23.30 57.32 -6.52
CA GLU A 34 24.47 57.01 -7.34
C GLU A 34 24.09 56.08 -8.50
N ARG A 35 24.32 56.57 -9.73
CA ARG A 35 24.25 55.78 -10.96
C ARG A 35 25.62 55.14 -11.18
N ARG A 36 25.64 53.82 -11.40
CA ARG A 36 26.55 53.19 -12.35
C ARG A 36 25.74 52.30 -13.28
N THR A 37 25.94 52.52 -14.57
CA THR A 37 25.39 51.80 -15.72
C THR A 37 26.24 50.57 -16.05
N LEU A 38 25.64 49.67 -16.86
CA LEU A 38 26.18 48.51 -17.59
C LEU A 38 26.02 47.18 -16.82
N GLY A 39 25.50 46.11 -17.39
CA GLY A 39 25.06 45.83 -18.76
C GLY A 39 24.16 44.59 -18.79
N ILE A 40 23.43 44.45 -19.88
CA ILE A 40 22.67 43.24 -20.21
C ILE A 40 23.69 42.16 -20.55
N GLU A 41 23.73 41.09 -19.77
CA GLU A 41 24.28 39.83 -20.23
C GLU A 41 23.43 38.69 -19.67
N ALA A 42 22.68 38.07 -20.58
CA ALA A 42 22.06 36.78 -20.35
C ALA A 42 23.17 35.73 -20.24
N ALA A 43 23.31 35.16 -19.06
CA ALA A 43 24.01 33.90 -18.88
C ALA A 43 23.03 32.94 -18.20
N ALA A 44 22.34 32.16 -19.02
CA ALA A 44 21.67 30.95 -18.59
C ALA A 44 22.76 30.01 -18.05
N THR A 45 22.74 29.76 -16.76
CA THR A 45 23.44 28.63 -16.16
C THR A 45 22.72 27.36 -16.60
N PRO A 46 23.38 26.40 -17.27
CA PRO A 46 22.78 25.07 -17.43
C PRO A 46 22.72 24.42 -16.06
N THR A 47 21.51 24.14 -15.58
CA THR A 47 21.25 23.15 -14.55
C THR A 47 21.89 21.83 -15.00
N PRO A 48 22.70 21.14 -14.18
CA PRO A 48 23.26 19.87 -14.56
C PRO A 48 22.12 18.85 -14.74
N THR A 49 21.84 18.48 -15.97
CA THR A 49 21.11 17.25 -16.30
C THR A 49 21.97 16.08 -15.79
N ALA A 50 21.40 15.24 -14.94
CA ALA A 50 22.02 13.97 -14.57
C ALA A 50 22.16 13.11 -15.83
N ASP A 51 23.37 13.06 -16.37
CA ASP A 51 23.76 12.10 -17.40
C ASP A 51 24.09 10.78 -16.70
N ILE A 52 23.32 9.71 -16.96
CA ILE A 52 23.53 8.36 -16.44
C ILE A 52 24.71 7.70 -17.19
N ARG A 53 25.87 8.35 -17.17
CA ARG A 53 27.15 7.85 -17.69
C ARG A 53 28.34 8.47 -16.96
N SER A 54 28.34 8.39 -15.63
CA SER A 54 29.55 8.53 -14.84
C SER A 54 29.55 7.55 -13.67
N MET A 55 29.54 6.26 -14.00
CA MET A 55 29.90 5.20 -13.04
C MET A 55 31.42 5.15 -12.88
N LEU A 56 31.85 5.10 -11.62
CA LEU A 56 33.13 4.63 -11.10
C LEU A 56 34.37 4.78 -12.01
N ALA A 57 35.15 5.84 -11.78
CA ALA A 57 36.60 5.74 -11.87
C ALA A 57 37.17 5.73 -10.45
N VAL A 58 36.97 4.61 -9.74
CA VAL A 58 37.82 4.28 -8.60
C VAL A 58 39.21 4.05 -9.19
N THR A 59 40.15 4.93 -8.88
CA THR A 59 41.56 4.75 -9.25
C THR A 59 42.08 3.57 -8.44
N LEU A 60 42.07 2.38 -9.04
CA LEU A 60 42.67 1.20 -8.44
C LEU A 60 44.18 1.45 -8.31
N GLU A 61 44.72 1.32 -7.10
CA GLU A 61 46.16 1.19 -6.93
C GLU A 61 46.63 -0.04 -7.72
N PRO A 62 47.67 0.09 -8.58
CA PRO A 62 48.18 -1.03 -9.35
C PRO A 62 48.89 -2.02 -8.40
N GLY A 63 48.16 -3.03 -7.93
CA GLY A 63 48.73 -4.08 -7.08
C GLY A 63 47.77 -4.84 -6.17
N VAL A 64 46.52 -4.40 -6.03
CA VAL A 64 45.51 -5.14 -5.26
C VAL A 64 44.57 -5.85 -6.23
N THR A 65 44.76 -7.15 -6.43
CA THR A 65 43.69 -8.01 -6.95
C THR A 65 42.56 -7.98 -5.92
N PRO A 66 41.35 -7.47 -6.24
CA PRO A 66 40.24 -7.57 -5.30
C PRO A 66 39.98 -9.05 -5.03
N GLN A 67 39.87 -9.43 -3.75
CA GLN A 67 39.34 -10.75 -3.41
C GLN A 67 37.96 -10.91 -4.06
N PRO A 68 37.60 -12.09 -4.60
CA PRO A 68 36.28 -12.30 -5.16
C PRO A 68 35.24 -11.99 -4.10
N THR A 69 34.43 -10.96 -4.35
CA THR A 69 33.30 -10.61 -3.48
C THR A 69 32.39 -11.83 -3.39
N VAL A 70 32.19 -12.36 -2.18
CA VAL A 70 31.22 -13.44 -1.94
C VAL A 70 29.86 -12.93 -2.39
N MET A 71 29.33 -13.53 -3.46
CA MET A 71 28.09 -13.05 -4.05
C MET A 71 26.91 -13.40 -3.14
N LEU A 72 26.29 -12.38 -2.56
CA LEU A 72 25.16 -12.47 -1.65
C LEU A 72 23.87 -12.16 -2.42
N LEU A 73 22.96 -13.13 -2.50
CA LEU A 73 21.66 -12.95 -3.14
C LEU A 73 20.60 -12.65 -2.06
N LYS A 74 19.96 -11.48 -2.16
CA LYS A 74 19.04 -10.94 -1.15
C LYS A 74 17.98 -10.04 -1.81
N PRO A 75 16.90 -9.65 -1.09
CA PRO A 75 15.88 -8.77 -1.63
C PRO A 75 16.42 -7.53 -2.34
N GLY A 76 15.87 -7.24 -3.52
CA GLY A 76 16.26 -6.11 -4.37
C GLY A 76 17.50 -6.34 -5.25
N VAL A 77 18.15 -7.50 -5.17
CA VAL A 77 19.18 -7.91 -6.16
C VAL A 77 18.51 -8.49 -7.40
N GLU A 78 19.09 -8.24 -8.57
CA GLU A 78 18.63 -8.77 -9.86
C GLU A 78 19.78 -9.36 -10.69
N GLY A 79 19.45 -10.19 -11.68
CA GLY A 79 20.38 -10.70 -12.69
C GLY A 79 20.44 -12.24 -12.78
N ASP A 80 21.34 -12.73 -13.64
CA ASP A 80 21.42 -14.16 -14.03
C ASP A 80 21.57 -15.13 -12.86
N GLU A 81 22.20 -14.70 -11.78
CA GLU A 81 22.39 -15.55 -10.60
C GLU A 81 21.12 -15.66 -9.75
N VAL A 82 20.26 -14.63 -9.76
CA VAL A 82 18.91 -14.73 -9.20
C VAL A 82 18.05 -15.63 -10.07
N THR A 83 18.14 -15.53 -11.40
CA THR A 83 17.48 -16.44 -12.34
C THR A 83 17.86 -17.90 -12.04
N ARG A 84 19.15 -18.16 -11.84
CA ARG A 84 19.67 -19.50 -11.49
C ARG A 84 19.20 -19.98 -10.12
N LEU A 85 19.11 -19.08 -9.14
CA LEU A 85 18.55 -19.36 -7.82
C LEU A 85 17.09 -19.78 -7.92
N GLN A 86 16.27 -18.97 -8.59
CA GLN A 86 14.85 -19.23 -8.82
C GLN A 86 14.61 -20.55 -9.56
N GLN A 87 15.37 -20.83 -10.63
CA GLN A 87 15.29 -22.11 -11.34
C GLN A 87 15.56 -23.29 -10.43
N ARG A 88 16.58 -23.19 -9.58
CA ARG A 88 16.93 -24.29 -8.68
C ARG A 88 15.88 -24.51 -7.60
N LEU A 89 15.34 -23.43 -7.02
CA LEU A 89 14.25 -23.52 -6.05
C LEU A 89 12.97 -24.08 -6.70
N LEU A 90 12.71 -23.73 -7.96
CA LEU A 90 11.58 -24.26 -8.75
C LEU A 90 11.76 -25.76 -9.00
N GLU A 91 12.95 -26.20 -9.41
CA GLU A 91 13.27 -27.63 -9.60
C GLU A 91 13.08 -28.45 -8.32
N LEU A 92 13.44 -27.87 -7.18
CA LEU A 92 13.32 -28.52 -5.87
C LEU A 92 11.92 -28.38 -5.26
N GLY A 93 11.01 -27.64 -5.90
CA GLY A 93 9.62 -27.47 -5.44
C GLY A 93 9.41 -26.43 -4.34
N TYR A 94 10.41 -25.60 -4.03
CA TYR A 94 10.30 -24.51 -3.05
C TYR A 94 9.76 -23.21 -3.66
N TYR A 95 9.85 -23.04 -4.98
CA TYR A 95 9.42 -21.83 -5.68
C TYR A 95 8.35 -22.17 -6.73
N THR A 96 7.30 -21.36 -6.82
CA THR A 96 6.21 -21.52 -7.81
C THR A 96 6.00 -20.27 -8.68
N GLY A 97 6.79 -19.21 -8.45
CA GLY A 97 6.75 -17.96 -9.19
C GLY A 97 7.46 -18.02 -10.55
N LEU A 98 7.45 -16.88 -11.25
CA LEU A 98 8.16 -16.72 -12.52
C LEU A 98 9.67 -16.65 -12.29
N VAL A 99 10.44 -17.29 -13.17
CA VAL A 99 11.89 -17.11 -13.20
C VAL A 99 12.18 -15.83 -13.99
N ASP A 100 12.19 -14.70 -13.31
CA ASP A 100 12.34 -13.36 -13.87
C ASP A 100 13.70 -12.70 -13.58
N GLY A 101 14.53 -13.34 -12.75
CA GLY A 101 15.83 -12.81 -12.36
C GLY A 101 15.76 -11.67 -11.33
N GLN A 102 14.63 -11.44 -10.68
CA GLN A 102 14.46 -10.43 -9.63
C GLN A 102 14.28 -11.10 -8.26
N TYR A 103 15.07 -10.69 -7.27
CA TYR A 103 14.96 -11.24 -5.92
C TYR A 103 13.84 -10.50 -5.18
N GLY A 104 12.61 -10.82 -5.57
CA GLY A 104 11.39 -10.29 -4.97
C GLY A 104 10.90 -11.11 -3.77
N PRO A 105 9.75 -10.73 -3.19
CA PRO A 105 9.17 -11.41 -2.02
C PRO A 105 8.99 -12.92 -2.22
N GLY A 106 8.52 -13.36 -3.39
CA GLY A 106 8.38 -14.80 -3.67
C GLY A 106 9.70 -15.57 -3.71
N THR A 107 10.79 -14.94 -4.14
CA THR A 107 12.13 -15.55 -4.10
C THR A 107 12.67 -15.61 -2.68
N GLN A 108 12.46 -14.54 -1.90
CA GLN A 108 12.82 -14.51 -0.49
C GLN A 108 12.10 -15.62 0.30
N GLU A 109 10.80 -15.80 0.07
CA GLU A 109 9.99 -16.84 0.71
C GLU A 109 10.51 -18.24 0.37
N ALA A 110 10.77 -18.52 -0.92
CA ALA A 110 11.32 -19.81 -1.32
C ALA A 110 12.69 -20.10 -0.68
N VAL A 111 13.51 -19.06 -0.46
CA VAL A 111 14.79 -19.19 0.26
C VAL A 111 14.58 -19.43 1.75
N LEU A 112 13.61 -18.75 2.39
CA LEU A 112 13.22 -18.99 3.78
C LEU A 112 12.79 -20.45 3.99
N LEU A 113 11.90 -20.96 3.14
CA LEU A 113 11.43 -22.34 3.20
C LEU A 113 12.57 -23.36 3.05
N PHE A 114 13.46 -23.13 2.08
CA PHE A 114 14.65 -23.96 1.91
C PHE A 114 15.53 -23.93 3.16
N GLN A 115 15.79 -22.75 3.72
CA GLN A 115 16.60 -22.61 4.92
C GLN A 115 15.99 -23.34 6.13
N GLN A 116 14.68 -23.22 6.32
CA GLN A 116 13.96 -23.90 7.40
C GLN A 116 14.07 -25.43 7.31
N GLN A 117 13.82 -26.02 6.13
CA GLN A 117 13.89 -27.48 5.96
C GLN A 117 15.32 -28.04 6.06
N HIS A 118 16.31 -27.18 5.88
CA HIS A 118 17.73 -27.54 5.89
C HIS A 118 18.47 -27.16 7.18
N GLY A 119 17.73 -26.70 8.22
CA GLY A 119 18.31 -26.32 9.51
C GLY A 119 19.31 -25.16 9.43
N LEU A 120 19.11 -24.27 8.45
CA LEU A 120 19.87 -23.05 8.27
C LEU A 120 19.20 -21.90 9.04
N GLU A 121 19.91 -20.79 9.19
CA GLU A 121 19.31 -19.53 9.60
C GLU A 121 18.33 -19.08 8.51
N ALA A 122 17.04 -18.97 8.84
CA ALA A 122 15.98 -18.58 7.92
C ALA A 122 15.88 -17.05 7.84
N ASP A 123 16.90 -16.42 7.26
CA ASP A 123 17.00 -14.98 7.05
C ASP A 123 16.49 -14.53 5.67
N GLY A 124 16.12 -15.47 4.80
CA GLY A 124 15.65 -15.22 3.44
C GLY A 124 16.75 -14.71 2.52
N VAL A 125 18.02 -14.90 2.88
CA VAL A 125 19.20 -14.49 2.13
C VAL A 125 19.96 -15.73 1.66
N ALA A 126 20.15 -15.86 0.35
CA ALA A 126 20.95 -16.93 -0.24
C ALA A 126 22.46 -16.61 -0.14
N GLY A 127 22.99 -16.69 1.08
CA GLY A 127 24.41 -16.65 1.40
C GLY A 127 25.16 -17.94 1.06
N GLU A 128 26.46 -17.99 1.41
CA GLU A 128 27.35 -19.10 1.06
C GLU A 128 26.79 -20.48 1.48
N LYS A 129 26.41 -20.63 2.75
CA LYS A 129 25.86 -21.90 3.28
C LYS A 129 24.57 -22.33 2.59
N THR A 130 23.66 -21.38 2.32
CA THR A 130 22.40 -21.64 1.62
C THR A 130 22.70 -22.13 0.21
N ARG A 131 23.59 -21.45 -0.51
CA ARG A 131 23.96 -21.79 -1.89
C ARG A 131 24.69 -23.13 -1.98
N GLU A 132 25.58 -23.43 -1.03
CA GLU A 132 26.27 -24.74 -0.96
C GLU A 132 25.27 -25.90 -0.86
N GLN A 133 24.27 -25.79 0.01
CA GLN A 133 23.26 -26.83 0.14
C GLN A 133 22.30 -26.88 -1.05
N LEU A 134 21.87 -25.71 -1.55
CA LEU A 134 20.89 -25.61 -2.64
C LEU A 134 21.40 -26.17 -3.97
N TYR A 135 22.68 -25.94 -4.28
CA TYR A 135 23.32 -26.43 -5.51
C TYR A 135 24.04 -27.78 -5.35
N ALA A 136 23.96 -28.40 -4.16
CA ALA A 136 24.49 -29.73 -3.96
C ALA A 136 23.75 -30.75 -4.85
N GLN A 137 24.47 -31.77 -5.35
CA GLN A 137 23.87 -32.83 -6.17
C GLN A 137 22.78 -33.61 -5.42
N ASN A 138 22.88 -33.67 -4.10
CA ASN A 138 21.93 -34.32 -3.20
C ASN A 138 21.01 -33.32 -2.48
N ALA A 139 20.81 -32.11 -3.01
CA ALA A 139 19.83 -31.17 -2.47
C ALA A 139 18.45 -31.84 -2.40
N GLN A 140 17.81 -31.77 -1.24
CA GLN A 140 16.54 -32.45 -0.99
C GLN A 140 15.38 -31.61 -1.58
N PRO A 141 14.41 -32.24 -2.25
CA PRO A 141 13.21 -31.54 -2.69
C PRO A 141 12.35 -31.16 -1.48
N PHE A 142 11.48 -30.17 -1.67
CA PHE A 142 10.52 -29.73 -0.67
C PHE A 142 9.63 -30.88 -0.20
N VAL A 143 9.51 -31.05 1.11
CA VAL A 143 8.60 -32.02 1.74
C VAL A 143 7.56 -31.26 2.55
N PRO A 144 6.27 -31.28 2.15
CA PRO A 144 5.18 -30.67 2.93
C PRO A 144 5.13 -31.12 4.39
N THR A 145 4.80 -30.20 5.31
CA THR A 145 4.45 -30.56 6.69
C THR A 145 3.24 -31.52 6.67
N PRO A 146 3.37 -32.73 7.24
CA PRO A 146 2.28 -33.70 7.27
C PRO A 146 1.18 -33.27 8.24
N ALA A 147 -0.05 -33.76 8.01
CA ALA A 147 -1.12 -33.58 8.98
C ALA A 147 -0.74 -34.20 10.34
N PRO A 148 -1.09 -33.56 11.48
CA PRO A 148 -0.87 -34.15 12.80
C PRO A 148 -1.64 -35.47 12.95
N GLU A 149 -1.05 -36.45 13.65
CA GLU A 149 -1.61 -37.81 13.85
C GLU A 149 -3.03 -37.80 14.47
N ALA A 150 -3.34 -36.76 15.25
CA ALA A 150 -4.69 -36.44 15.70
C ALA A 150 -5.12 -35.12 15.07
N THR A 151 -5.69 -35.15 13.86
CA THR A 151 -6.27 -33.94 13.25
C THR A 151 -7.49 -33.51 14.08
N PRO A 152 -7.46 -32.37 14.78
CA PRO A 152 -8.65 -31.83 15.42
C PRO A 152 -9.73 -31.59 14.36
N SER A 153 -10.99 -31.87 14.69
CA SER A 153 -12.13 -31.71 13.77
C SER A 153 -12.36 -30.26 13.33
N SER A 154 -11.86 -29.30 14.11
CA SER A 154 -11.85 -27.88 13.80
C SER A 154 -10.84 -27.14 14.68
N LEU A 155 -10.19 -26.12 14.12
CA LEU A 155 -9.38 -25.14 14.85
C LEU A 155 -9.91 -23.73 14.60
N SER A 156 -9.94 -22.90 15.64
CA SER A 156 -10.52 -21.56 15.60
C SER A 156 -9.88 -20.62 16.61
N LYS A 157 -10.17 -19.33 16.49
CA LYS A 157 -9.59 -18.29 17.35
C LYS A 157 -9.77 -18.61 18.84
N GLY A 158 -8.65 -18.61 19.56
CA GLY A 158 -8.56 -18.94 20.99
C GLY A 158 -8.16 -20.38 21.29
N ASP A 159 -8.16 -21.27 20.30
CA ASP A 159 -7.58 -22.61 20.44
C ASP A 159 -6.06 -22.53 20.59
N THR A 160 -5.48 -23.51 21.28
CA THR A 160 -4.02 -23.59 21.53
C THR A 160 -3.52 -25.03 21.41
N GLY A 161 -2.22 -25.21 21.14
CA GLY A 161 -1.51 -26.49 21.19
C GLY A 161 -0.95 -26.96 19.83
N ASP A 162 -0.42 -28.19 19.82
CA ASP A 162 0.37 -28.74 18.70
C ASP A 162 -0.41 -28.77 17.36
N GLY A 163 -1.73 -28.93 17.40
CA GLY A 163 -2.57 -28.89 16.20
C GLY A 163 -2.62 -27.50 15.56
N VAL A 164 -2.66 -26.43 16.36
CA VAL A 164 -2.60 -25.04 15.88
C VAL A 164 -1.21 -24.76 15.33
N LYS A 165 -0.17 -25.21 16.04
CA LYS A 165 1.21 -25.04 15.61
C LYS A 165 1.47 -25.69 14.25
N ALA A 166 1.07 -26.95 14.08
CA ALA A 166 1.22 -27.64 12.80
C ALA A 166 0.46 -26.94 11.65
N MET A 167 -0.72 -26.37 11.96
CA MET A 167 -1.49 -25.60 10.99
C MET A 167 -0.78 -24.28 10.62
N GLN A 168 -0.22 -23.56 11.61
CA GLN A 168 0.59 -22.36 11.39
C GLN A 168 1.83 -22.68 10.55
N GLU A 169 2.55 -23.75 10.87
CA GLU A 169 3.71 -24.22 10.09
C GLU A 169 3.29 -24.51 8.65
N ARG A 170 2.19 -25.23 8.46
CA ARG A 170 1.66 -25.53 7.12
C ARG A 170 1.20 -24.29 6.35
N LEU A 171 0.56 -23.33 7.02
CA LEU A 171 0.18 -22.06 6.40
C LEU A 171 1.41 -21.22 6.05
N THR A 172 2.46 -21.26 6.87
CA THR A 172 3.76 -20.62 6.60
C THR A 172 4.42 -21.23 5.37
N GLU A 173 4.45 -22.57 5.27
CA GLU A 173 4.97 -23.27 4.09
C GLU A 173 4.26 -22.90 2.78
N LEU A 174 2.97 -22.59 2.89
CA LEU A 174 2.16 -22.17 1.78
C LEU A 174 2.18 -20.65 1.58
N GLY A 175 2.93 -19.90 2.39
CA GLY A 175 3.06 -18.43 2.33
C GLY A 175 1.85 -17.64 2.85
N PHE A 176 0.87 -18.30 3.47
CA PHE A 176 -0.33 -17.64 4.01
C PHE A 176 -0.12 -17.05 5.41
N TYR A 177 0.96 -17.43 6.12
CA TYR A 177 1.23 -17.01 7.49
C TYR A 177 2.70 -16.60 7.66
N ASP A 178 2.94 -15.45 8.28
CA ASP A 178 4.28 -14.87 8.53
C ASP A 178 4.57 -14.64 10.02
N GLY A 179 3.67 -15.10 10.90
CA GLY A 179 3.83 -15.02 12.35
C GLY A 179 4.63 -16.19 12.95
N GLU A 180 4.90 -16.11 14.25
CA GLU A 180 5.51 -17.22 14.98
C GLU A 180 4.55 -18.43 15.02
N CYS A 181 5.07 -19.63 14.73
CA CYS A 181 4.33 -20.88 14.92
C CYS A 181 4.36 -21.29 16.41
N ASP A 182 3.69 -20.50 17.24
CA ASP A 182 3.66 -20.59 18.69
C ASP A 182 2.62 -21.60 19.22
N GLY A 183 1.70 -22.05 18.36
CA GLY A 183 0.59 -22.90 18.74
C GLY A 183 -0.60 -22.15 19.31
N ASP A 184 -0.65 -20.82 19.22
CA ASP A 184 -1.78 -20.00 19.65
C ASP A 184 -2.59 -19.52 18.44
N PHE A 185 -3.89 -19.84 18.43
CA PHE A 185 -4.78 -19.41 17.34
C PHE A 185 -5.22 -17.96 17.57
N GLY A 186 -4.29 -17.05 17.36
CA GLY A 186 -4.47 -15.61 17.48
C GLY A 186 -5.12 -14.96 16.24
N PRO A 187 -5.23 -13.62 16.25
CA PRO A 187 -5.73 -12.86 15.09
C PRO A 187 -4.93 -13.11 13.80
N GLY A 188 -3.61 -13.17 13.86
CA GLY A 188 -2.78 -13.43 12.68
C GLY A 188 -3.05 -14.81 12.07
N THR A 189 -3.19 -15.84 12.90
CA THR A 189 -3.54 -17.20 12.47
C THR A 189 -4.93 -17.23 11.81
N GLN A 190 -5.89 -16.48 12.36
CA GLN A 190 -7.22 -16.33 11.77
C GLN A 190 -7.18 -15.66 10.39
N ASP A 191 -6.37 -14.61 10.24
CA ASP A 191 -6.23 -13.90 8.96
C ASP A 191 -5.60 -14.80 7.90
N ALA A 192 -4.56 -15.56 8.25
CA ALA A 192 -3.95 -16.56 7.38
C ALA A 192 -4.95 -17.64 6.92
N VAL A 193 -5.80 -18.13 7.83
CA VAL A 193 -6.86 -19.09 7.49
C VAL A 193 -7.87 -18.46 6.52
N ARG A 194 -8.31 -17.21 6.75
CA ARG A 194 -9.21 -16.51 5.82
C ARG A 194 -8.59 -16.34 4.44
N LEU A 195 -7.31 -15.98 4.40
CA LEU A 195 -6.58 -15.81 3.15
C LEU A 195 -6.52 -17.14 2.38
N PHE A 196 -6.13 -18.22 3.06
CA PHE A 196 -6.11 -19.57 2.49
C PHE A 196 -7.49 -19.97 1.97
N GLN A 197 -8.55 -19.75 2.77
CA GLN A 197 -9.92 -20.04 2.38
C GLN A 197 -10.34 -19.26 1.11
N SER A 198 -10.02 -17.98 1.06
CA SER A 198 -10.39 -17.11 -0.06
C SER A 198 -9.77 -17.56 -1.38
N GLN A 199 -8.48 -17.92 -1.38
CA GLN A 199 -7.77 -18.34 -2.60
C GLN A 199 -8.12 -19.76 -3.06
N HIS A 200 -8.74 -20.55 -2.18
CA HIS A 200 -9.15 -21.92 -2.46
C HIS A 200 -10.67 -22.09 -2.63
N GLY A 201 -11.42 -20.98 -2.74
CA GLY A 201 -12.86 -21.01 -2.96
C GLY A 201 -13.65 -21.65 -1.80
N LEU A 202 -13.11 -21.58 -0.58
CA LEU A 202 -13.77 -22.06 0.63
C LEU A 202 -14.62 -20.94 1.26
N ALA A 203 -15.47 -21.30 2.22
CA ALA A 203 -16.15 -20.31 3.06
C ALA A 203 -15.11 -19.55 3.89
N VAL A 204 -15.10 -18.21 3.79
CA VAL A 204 -14.12 -17.33 4.47
C VAL A 204 -14.62 -16.97 5.88
N ASP A 205 -14.66 -17.97 6.76
CA ASP A 205 -15.10 -17.79 8.15
C ASP A 205 -13.94 -17.56 9.14
N GLY A 206 -12.71 -17.87 8.71
CA GLY A 206 -11.51 -17.79 9.55
C GLY A 206 -11.43 -18.87 10.62
N ALA A 207 -12.17 -19.97 10.45
CA ALA A 207 -12.06 -21.19 11.25
C ALA A 207 -11.59 -22.34 10.35
N ALA A 208 -10.54 -23.04 10.77
CA ALA A 208 -10.04 -24.21 10.05
C ALA A 208 -10.87 -25.45 10.42
N GLY A 209 -12.06 -25.57 9.83
CA GLY A 209 -12.90 -26.77 9.91
C GLY A 209 -12.43 -27.91 8.99
N GLU A 210 -13.18 -29.02 8.97
CA GLU A 210 -12.84 -30.24 8.21
C GLU A 210 -12.46 -29.98 6.74
N MET A 211 -13.22 -29.14 6.02
CA MET A 211 -12.91 -28.80 4.62
C MET A 211 -11.63 -27.99 4.48
N THR A 212 -11.37 -27.07 5.42
CA THR A 212 -10.17 -26.22 5.39
C THR A 212 -8.93 -27.04 5.72
N LEU A 213 -8.97 -27.81 6.82
CA LEU A 213 -7.86 -28.68 7.22
C LEU A 213 -7.61 -29.79 6.20
N GLY A 214 -8.68 -30.39 5.66
CA GLY A 214 -8.59 -31.42 4.63
C GLY A 214 -7.89 -30.91 3.36
N LEU A 215 -8.17 -29.67 2.94
CA LEU A 215 -7.47 -29.06 1.82
C LEU A 215 -6.05 -28.61 2.19
N LEU A 216 -5.86 -27.96 3.34
CA LEU A 216 -4.57 -27.43 3.80
C LEU A 216 -3.45 -28.48 3.84
N TYR A 217 -3.79 -29.70 4.25
CA TYR A 217 -2.85 -30.81 4.32
C TYR A 217 -2.85 -31.74 3.09
N SER A 218 -3.64 -31.43 2.05
CA SER A 218 -3.61 -32.19 0.81
C SER A 218 -2.53 -31.68 -0.15
N THR A 219 -2.27 -32.46 -1.19
CA THR A 219 -1.42 -32.05 -2.32
C THR A 219 -2.07 -30.99 -3.20
N ASP A 220 -3.37 -30.72 -3.02
CA ASP A 220 -4.11 -29.71 -3.78
C ASP A 220 -4.03 -28.31 -3.14
N ALA A 221 -3.47 -28.19 -1.93
CA ALA A 221 -3.14 -26.90 -1.32
C ALA A 221 -2.10 -26.18 -2.17
N LYS A 222 -2.50 -25.06 -2.75
CA LYS A 222 -1.61 -24.20 -3.53
C LYS A 222 -0.95 -23.20 -2.59
N GLN A 223 0.29 -22.84 -2.90
CA GLN A 223 0.92 -21.68 -2.28
C GLN A 223 0.09 -20.42 -2.55
N VAL A 224 0.19 -19.46 -1.64
CA VAL A 224 -0.45 -18.15 -1.79
C VAL A 224 -0.08 -17.56 -3.14
N THR A 225 -1.10 -17.24 -3.92
CA THR A 225 -0.93 -16.38 -5.08
C THR A 225 -0.93 -14.96 -4.56
N VAL A 226 0.25 -14.42 -4.29
CA VAL A 226 0.38 -12.99 -4.03
C VAL A 226 0.01 -12.30 -5.34
N THR A 227 -1.17 -11.68 -5.42
CA THR A 227 -1.43 -10.72 -6.49
C THR A 227 -0.39 -9.63 -6.28
N PRO A 228 0.58 -9.46 -7.20
CA PRO A 228 1.65 -8.53 -6.94
C PRO A 228 1.05 -7.14 -6.74
N THR A 229 1.36 -6.57 -5.58
CA THR A 229 1.82 -5.19 -5.45
C THR A 229 2.40 -4.69 -6.78
N PRO A 230 2.07 -3.47 -7.26
CA PRO A 230 2.40 -3.01 -8.61
C PRO A 230 3.83 -3.39 -8.99
N ASP A 231 3.94 -4.29 -9.97
CA ASP A 231 5.19 -4.64 -10.64
C ASP A 231 5.78 -3.34 -11.18
N PRO A 232 7.00 -2.94 -10.78
CA PRO A 232 7.62 -1.72 -11.28
C PRO A 232 7.77 -1.68 -12.81
N ALA A 233 7.71 -2.83 -13.47
CA ALA A 233 7.75 -2.96 -14.92
C ALA A 233 6.36 -2.98 -15.59
N ALA A 234 5.27 -3.06 -14.81
CA ALA A 234 3.89 -3.05 -15.32
C ALA A 234 3.17 -1.74 -14.97
N PRO A 235 2.23 -1.28 -15.82
CA PRO A 235 1.45 -0.10 -15.49
C PRO A 235 0.62 -0.32 -14.21
N PRO A 236 0.55 0.66 -13.28
CA PRO A 236 -0.29 0.55 -12.09
C PRO A 236 -1.76 0.31 -12.45
N LEU A 237 -2.45 -0.51 -11.65
CA LEU A 237 -3.88 -0.79 -11.83
C LEU A 237 -4.72 0.50 -11.68
N LEU A 238 -5.37 0.93 -12.77
CA LEU A 238 -6.33 2.01 -12.73
C LEU A 238 -7.70 1.49 -12.29
N VAL A 239 -8.26 2.09 -11.24
CA VAL A 239 -9.65 1.84 -10.80
C VAL A 239 -10.35 3.18 -10.71
N ASN A 240 -11.38 3.35 -11.54
CA ASN A 240 -12.21 4.55 -11.58
C ASN A 240 -13.57 4.21 -12.22
N ARG A 241 -14.37 5.22 -12.59
CA ARG A 241 -15.73 5.01 -13.13
C ARG A 241 -15.75 4.28 -14.48
N SER A 242 -14.72 4.48 -15.32
CA SER A 242 -14.58 3.81 -16.61
C SER A 242 -13.80 2.49 -16.51
N HIS A 243 -13.09 2.27 -15.40
CA HIS A 243 -12.26 1.11 -15.12
C HIS A 243 -12.71 0.42 -13.83
N ALA A 244 -13.88 -0.22 -13.86
CA ALA A 244 -14.39 -0.99 -12.75
C ALA A 244 -13.58 -2.28 -12.54
N LEU A 245 -13.43 -2.70 -11.30
CA LEU A 245 -12.87 -4.02 -10.98
C LEU A 245 -13.83 -5.14 -11.44
N PRO A 246 -13.30 -6.30 -11.87
CA PRO A 246 -14.10 -7.50 -12.08
C PRO A 246 -14.97 -7.84 -10.85
N GLU A 247 -16.14 -8.44 -11.07
CA GLU A 247 -17.05 -8.80 -9.98
C GLU A 247 -16.43 -9.81 -8.99
N ASP A 248 -15.51 -10.64 -9.45
CA ASP A 248 -14.76 -11.65 -8.70
C ASP A 248 -13.39 -11.16 -8.23
N TYR A 249 -13.08 -9.87 -8.38
CA TYR A 249 -11.81 -9.33 -7.92
C TYR A 249 -11.74 -9.34 -6.38
N HIS A 250 -10.69 -9.98 -5.87
CA HIS A 250 -10.32 -9.98 -4.47
C HIS A 250 -8.81 -9.74 -4.34
N PRO A 251 -8.37 -8.80 -3.48
CA PRO A 251 -6.94 -8.64 -3.21
C PRO A 251 -6.36 -9.93 -2.62
N GLY A 252 -5.18 -10.32 -3.11
CA GLY A 252 -4.60 -11.62 -2.82
C GLY A 252 -3.85 -11.72 -1.49
N ASP A 253 -3.50 -10.60 -0.85
CA ASP A 253 -2.69 -10.56 0.39
C ASP A 253 -3.07 -9.36 1.28
N LEU A 254 -4.24 -9.44 1.91
CA LEU A 254 -4.69 -8.43 2.86
C LEU A 254 -4.21 -8.75 4.28
N VAL A 255 -3.74 -7.73 4.99
CA VAL A 255 -3.38 -7.78 6.40
C VAL A 255 -4.22 -6.80 7.21
N LEU A 256 -4.60 -7.19 8.43
CA LEU A 256 -5.16 -6.25 9.41
C LEU A 256 -4.09 -5.24 9.83
N LEU A 257 -4.38 -3.95 9.66
CA LEU A 257 -3.43 -2.88 9.95
C LEU A 257 -3.01 -2.88 11.42
N ARG A 258 -3.91 -3.19 12.35
CA ARG A 258 -3.58 -3.27 13.79
C ARG A 258 -2.57 -4.38 14.13
N ASN A 259 -2.43 -5.38 13.27
CA ASN A 259 -1.49 -6.48 13.45
C ASN A 259 -0.16 -6.14 12.76
N ALA A 260 -0.23 -5.50 11.59
CA ALA A 260 0.92 -5.17 10.76
C ALA A 260 1.62 -3.85 11.14
N LEU A 261 0.92 -2.91 11.77
CA LEU A 261 1.45 -1.61 12.17
C LEU A 261 1.43 -1.48 13.70
N PRO A 262 2.59 -1.26 14.34
CA PRO A 262 2.62 -0.98 15.78
C PRO A 262 1.88 0.32 16.12
N ASP A 263 1.18 0.35 17.27
CA ASP A 263 0.51 1.56 17.77
C ASP A 263 1.46 2.76 17.95
N SER A 264 2.76 2.51 18.10
CA SER A 264 3.80 3.55 18.16
C SER A 264 4.08 4.22 16.82
N VAL A 265 3.60 3.65 15.70
CA VAL A 265 3.81 4.15 14.34
C VAL A 265 2.58 4.92 13.86
N ALA A 266 1.39 4.31 13.97
CA ALA A 266 0.14 4.95 13.58
C ALA A 266 -1.05 4.32 14.31
N HIS A 267 -2.06 5.14 14.61
CA HIS A 267 -3.34 4.70 15.13
C HIS A 267 -4.24 4.15 14.03
N THR A 268 -4.87 3.00 14.24
CA THR A 268 -5.94 2.51 13.35
C THR A 268 -7.30 2.88 13.93
N LYS A 269 -8.11 3.67 13.20
CA LYS A 269 -9.41 4.15 13.68
C LYS A 269 -10.42 3.03 13.95
N GLY A 270 -10.31 1.93 13.21
CA GLY A 270 -11.11 0.72 13.34
C GLY A 270 -10.23 -0.51 13.49
N SER A 271 -10.76 -1.54 14.14
CA SER A 271 -10.04 -2.79 14.44
C SER A 271 -9.98 -3.77 13.26
N GLU A 272 -10.80 -3.49 12.25
CA GLU A 272 -11.08 -4.30 11.07
C GLU A 272 -10.52 -3.68 9.78
N ILE A 273 -9.71 -2.62 9.90
CA ILE A 273 -9.11 -2.01 8.71
C ILE A 273 -8.01 -2.94 8.20
N GLU A 274 -8.14 -3.34 6.93
CA GLU A 274 -7.19 -4.18 6.20
C GLU A 274 -6.48 -3.37 5.10
N GLY A 275 -5.39 -3.88 4.56
CA GLY A 275 -4.67 -3.30 3.43
C GLY A 275 -3.77 -4.35 2.78
N ASP A 276 -3.38 -4.12 1.54
CA ASP A 276 -2.38 -4.95 0.85
C ASP A 276 -1.08 -4.97 1.66
N ARG A 277 -0.53 -6.16 1.94
CA ARG A 277 0.64 -6.31 2.82
C ARG A 277 1.81 -5.42 2.41
N THR A 278 2.15 -5.38 1.13
CA THR A 278 3.30 -4.59 0.70
C THR A 278 3.02 -3.10 0.80
N ALA A 279 1.80 -2.67 0.47
CA ALA A 279 1.42 -1.28 0.68
C ALA A 279 1.43 -0.93 2.19
N VAL A 280 1.03 -1.83 3.07
CA VAL A 280 1.09 -1.63 4.52
C VAL A 280 2.53 -1.56 5.03
N SER A 281 3.45 -2.41 4.54
CA SER A 281 4.89 -2.30 4.85
C SER A 281 5.49 -0.97 4.37
N ALA A 282 5.06 -0.49 3.21
CA ALA A 282 5.46 0.83 2.70
C ALA A 282 4.90 1.97 3.57
N LEU A 283 3.66 1.87 4.04
CA LEU A 283 3.08 2.82 5.01
C LEU A 283 3.89 2.85 6.32
N GLU A 284 4.28 1.69 6.84
CA GLU A 284 5.09 1.62 8.06
C GLU A 284 6.40 2.38 7.88
N THR A 285 7.09 2.10 6.77
CA THR A 285 8.37 2.74 6.44
C THR A 285 8.21 4.27 6.31
N MET A 286 7.15 4.70 5.63
CA MET A 286 6.82 6.12 5.46
C MET A 286 6.56 6.81 6.80
N PHE A 287 5.71 6.23 7.67
CA PHE A 287 5.42 6.85 8.96
C PHE A 287 6.61 6.84 9.92
N ARG A 288 7.47 5.82 9.89
CA ARG A 288 8.72 5.82 10.66
C ARG A 288 9.67 6.94 10.23
N ALA A 289 9.75 7.23 8.93
CA ALA A 289 10.52 8.36 8.43
C ALA A 289 9.93 9.70 8.87
N ALA A 290 8.60 9.86 8.79
CA ALA A 290 7.93 11.05 9.29
C ALA A 290 8.18 11.29 10.79
N ILE A 291 8.13 10.22 11.60
CA ILE A 291 8.43 10.28 13.03
C ILE A 291 9.89 10.69 13.26
N ALA A 292 10.83 10.20 12.45
CA ALA A 292 12.23 10.60 12.52
C ALA A 292 12.44 12.10 12.20
N ASP A 293 11.57 12.68 11.37
CA ASP A 293 11.52 14.11 11.06
C ASP A 293 10.71 14.93 12.10
N GLY A 294 10.21 14.29 13.16
CA GLY A 294 9.44 14.93 14.23
C GLY A 294 7.96 15.13 13.93
N VAL A 295 7.42 14.41 12.94
CA VAL A 295 6.00 14.42 12.58
C VAL A 295 5.36 13.11 13.05
N GLU A 296 4.65 13.17 14.19
CA GLU A 296 4.08 12.02 14.90
C GLU A 296 2.52 12.03 14.86
N ASP A 297 1.85 11.16 15.64
CA ASP A 297 0.38 11.10 15.81
C ASP A 297 -0.42 10.87 14.51
N TRP A 298 0.05 9.91 13.72
CA TRP A 298 -0.60 9.48 12.48
C TRP A 298 -1.82 8.61 12.77
N GLN A 299 -2.88 8.74 11.98
CA GLN A 299 -4.04 7.86 12.02
C GLN A 299 -4.44 7.37 10.63
N ILE A 300 -4.65 6.07 10.49
CA ILE A 300 -5.27 5.48 9.30
C ILE A 300 -6.76 5.31 9.58
N SER A 301 -7.59 6.00 8.79
CA SER A 301 -9.05 6.02 8.97
C SER A 301 -9.78 5.03 8.06
N ALA A 302 -9.15 4.60 6.97
CA ALA A 302 -9.63 3.55 6.09
C ALA A 302 -8.50 2.91 5.26
N GLY A 303 -8.73 1.67 4.85
CA GLY A 303 -7.91 0.86 3.95
C GLY A 303 -8.83 0.08 3.01
N TYR A 304 -8.69 -1.24 2.92
CA TYR A 304 -9.55 -2.11 2.14
C TYR A 304 -11.05 -1.93 2.45
N ARG A 305 -11.89 -2.01 1.41
CA ARG A 305 -13.36 -1.99 1.53
C ARG A 305 -13.96 -3.03 0.59
N SER A 306 -14.86 -3.86 1.11
CA SER A 306 -15.68 -4.75 0.28
C SER A 306 -16.73 -3.98 -0.54
N ILE A 307 -17.19 -4.56 -1.65
CA ILE A 307 -18.27 -4.01 -2.50
C ILE A 307 -19.52 -3.71 -1.66
N ALA A 308 -19.89 -4.63 -0.77
CA ALA A 308 -21.05 -4.46 0.11
C ALA A 308 -20.89 -3.28 1.08
N TYR A 309 -19.68 -3.05 1.61
CA TYR A 309 -19.42 -1.91 2.47
C TYR A 309 -19.41 -0.59 1.68
N GLN A 310 -18.78 -0.57 0.50
CA GLN A 310 -18.79 0.60 -0.39
C GLN A 310 -20.23 0.99 -0.78
N GLN A 311 -21.09 0.01 -1.06
CA GLN A 311 -22.51 0.27 -1.37
C GLN A 311 -23.25 0.94 -0.21
N LYS A 312 -22.95 0.57 1.04
CA LYS A 312 -23.50 1.23 2.23
C LYS A 312 -23.02 2.68 2.32
N LEU A 313 -21.73 2.95 2.12
CA LEU A 313 -21.18 4.31 2.13
C LEU A 313 -21.86 5.19 1.07
N PHE A 314 -21.98 4.69 -0.16
CA PHE A 314 -22.63 5.42 -1.25
C PHE A 314 -24.10 5.74 -0.91
N ASN A 315 -24.86 4.75 -0.45
CA ASN A 315 -26.27 4.94 -0.09
C ASN A 315 -26.45 5.93 1.07
N ASN A 316 -25.57 5.86 2.07
CA ASN A 316 -25.61 6.78 3.21
C ASN A 316 -25.36 8.22 2.76
N LYS A 317 -24.38 8.45 1.87
CA LYS A 317 -24.07 9.79 1.37
C LYS A 317 -25.19 10.35 0.48
N VAL A 318 -25.81 9.51 -0.35
CA VAL A 318 -27.01 9.90 -1.11
C VAL A 318 -28.14 10.29 -0.16
N ALA A 319 -28.38 9.52 0.91
CA ALA A 319 -29.41 9.81 1.89
C ALA A 319 -29.14 11.15 2.61
N GLU A 320 -27.89 11.43 2.98
CA GLU A 320 -27.47 12.69 3.58
C GLU A 320 -27.81 13.89 2.68
N TYR A 321 -27.45 13.84 1.39
CA TYR A 321 -27.79 14.91 0.45
C TYR A 321 -29.29 15.07 0.22
N ARG A 322 -30.05 13.96 0.24
CA ARG A 322 -31.52 14.03 0.16
C ARG A 322 -32.14 14.70 1.38
N GLN A 323 -31.59 14.47 2.57
CA GLN A 323 -32.02 15.17 3.79
C GLN A 323 -31.74 16.68 3.71
N GLN A 324 -30.70 17.08 2.97
CA GLN A 324 -30.40 18.48 2.66
C GLN A 324 -31.28 19.06 1.53
N GLY A 325 -32.27 18.31 1.04
CA GLY A 325 -33.25 18.76 0.04
C GLY A 325 -32.87 18.53 -1.41
N MET A 326 -31.78 17.80 -1.69
CA MET A 326 -31.43 17.43 -3.08
C MET A 326 -32.38 16.38 -3.64
N SER A 327 -32.72 16.49 -4.93
CA SER A 327 -33.42 15.42 -5.65
C SER A 327 -32.56 14.15 -5.72
N GLY A 328 -33.18 12.99 -5.93
CA GLY A 328 -32.47 11.71 -5.98
C GLY A 328 -31.32 11.68 -7.00
N ASP A 329 -31.53 12.21 -8.20
CA ASP A 329 -30.49 12.27 -9.23
C ASP A 329 -29.36 13.23 -8.85
N ARG A 330 -29.70 14.43 -8.35
CA ARG A 330 -28.68 15.40 -7.91
C ARG A 330 -27.87 14.89 -6.74
N ALA A 331 -28.51 14.20 -5.78
CA ALA A 331 -27.84 13.59 -4.64
C ALA A 331 -26.86 12.49 -5.08
N ARG A 332 -27.23 11.64 -6.04
CA ARG A 332 -26.33 10.64 -6.63
C ARG A 332 -25.17 11.29 -7.37
N SER A 333 -25.43 12.27 -8.23
CA SER A 333 -24.37 13.00 -8.95
C SER A 333 -23.42 13.73 -8.01
N ALA A 334 -23.92 14.33 -6.93
CA ALA A 334 -23.09 14.97 -5.90
C ALA A 334 -22.27 13.94 -5.10
N THR A 335 -22.87 12.79 -4.76
CA THR A 335 -22.19 11.70 -4.05
C THR A 335 -20.98 11.18 -4.84
N ARG A 336 -21.14 11.00 -6.16
CA ARG A 336 -20.07 10.48 -7.02
C ARG A 336 -18.81 11.33 -7.00
N LYS A 337 -18.88 12.62 -6.66
CA LYS A 337 -17.71 13.50 -6.56
C LYS A 337 -16.79 13.18 -5.38
N THR A 338 -17.25 12.44 -4.38
CA THR A 338 -16.48 12.15 -3.14
C THR A 338 -16.58 10.69 -2.70
N VAL A 339 -17.49 9.90 -3.29
CA VAL A 339 -17.67 8.48 -2.96
C VAL A 339 -17.87 7.72 -4.27
N ALA A 340 -16.95 6.81 -4.58
CA ALA A 340 -17.05 5.99 -5.79
C ALA A 340 -18.27 5.05 -5.74
N ASP A 341 -18.82 4.73 -6.91
CA ASP A 341 -19.78 3.65 -7.04
C ASP A 341 -19.10 2.30 -6.63
N PRO A 342 -19.84 1.33 -6.08
CA PRO A 342 -19.28 0.01 -5.75
C PRO A 342 -18.61 -0.64 -6.97
N GLY A 343 -17.48 -1.31 -6.76
CA GLY A 343 -16.63 -1.84 -7.85
C GLY A 343 -15.69 -0.81 -8.51
N THR A 344 -15.87 0.49 -8.26
CA THR A 344 -15.04 1.57 -8.86
C THR A 344 -14.20 2.34 -7.83
N SER A 345 -14.20 1.92 -6.56
CA SER A 345 -13.38 2.53 -5.51
C SER A 345 -12.03 1.83 -5.43
N GLU A 346 -10.94 2.60 -5.39
CA GLU A 346 -9.59 2.06 -5.21
C GLU A 346 -9.43 1.30 -3.89
N HIS A 347 -10.24 1.59 -2.86
CA HIS A 347 -10.20 0.83 -1.61
C HIS A 347 -10.53 -0.66 -1.79
N HIS A 348 -11.21 -1.08 -2.86
CA HIS A 348 -11.40 -2.51 -3.13
C HIS A 348 -10.09 -3.22 -3.46
N THR A 349 -9.05 -2.49 -3.86
CA THR A 349 -7.73 -3.07 -4.20
C THR A 349 -6.88 -3.37 -2.97
N GLY A 350 -7.20 -2.79 -1.81
CA GLY A 350 -6.32 -2.79 -0.64
C GLY A 350 -5.09 -1.87 -0.79
N LEU A 351 -4.90 -1.20 -1.93
CA LEU A 351 -3.76 -0.32 -2.23
C LEU A 351 -4.04 1.16 -1.90
N ALA A 352 -5.23 1.50 -1.41
CA ALA A 352 -5.62 2.87 -1.11
C ALA A 352 -5.98 3.06 0.36
N PHE A 353 -5.54 4.18 0.93
CA PHE A 353 -5.65 4.49 2.35
C PHE A 353 -6.06 5.94 2.59
N ASP A 354 -6.92 6.16 3.58
CA ASP A 354 -7.32 7.49 4.04
C ASP A 354 -6.53 7.87 5.30
N ILE A 355 -5.54 8.76 5.16
CA ILE A 355 -4.65 9.20 6.24
C ILE A 355 -5.22 10.44 6.94
N THR A 356 -5.23 10.42 8.26
CA THR A 356 -5.84 11.44 9.11
C THR A 356 -5.01 11.66 10.37
N THR A 357 -5.46 12.56 11.23
CA THR A 357 -4.92 12.79 12.58
C THR A 357 -6.08 12.76 13.58
N PRO A 358 -5.92 12.20 14.79
CA PRO A 358 -7.00 12.17 15.78
C PRO A 358 -7.53 13.58 16.12
N GLY A 359 -8.85 13.73 16.21
CA GLY A 359 -9.49 14.90 16.82
C GLY A 359 -9.43 16.23 16.04
N THR A 360 -8.83 16.27 14.85
CA THR A 360 -8.75 17.49 14.03
C THR A 360 -8.93 17.22 12.53
N SER A 361 -9.13 18.27 11.74
CA SER A 361 -9.10 18.19 10.27
C SER A 361 -7.67 17.92 9.82
N PHE A 362 -7.50 16.98 8.87
CA PHE A 362 -6.19 16.65 8.34
C PHE A 362 -5.57 17.79 7.52
N MET A 363 -6.39 18.57 6.83
CA MET A 363 -5.93 19.67 5.97
C MET A 363 -5.19 20.74 6.78
N GLY A 364 -3.96 21.08 6.35
CA GLY A 364 -3.13 22.11 6.99
C GLY A 364 -2.31 21.62 8.18
N THR A 365 -2.45 20.34 8.58
CA THR A 365 -1.62 19.73 9.63
C THR A 365 -0.17 19.55 9.16
N PRO A 366 0.82 19.46 10.09
CA PRO A 366 2.18 19.05 9.75
C PRO A 366 2.24 17.70 9.03
N GLN A 367 1.37 16.75 9.42
CA GLN A 367 1.22 15.44 8.82
C GLN A 367 0.81 15.54 7.35
N GLN A 368 -0.22 16.33 7.04
CA GLN A 368 -0.64 16.53 5.65
C GLN A 368 0.46 17.13 4.79
N LYS A 369 1.20 18.13 5.30
CA LYS A 369 2.31 18.75 4.56
C LYS A 369 3.43 17.75 4.30
N TRP A 370 3.89 17.04 5.34
CA TRP A 370 4.94 16.04 5.22
C TRP A 370 4.51 14.93 4.26
N LEU A 371 3.27 14.44 4.36
CA LEU A 371 2.73 13.42 3.47
C LEU A 371 2.76 13.88 2.00
N HIS A 372 2.35 15.12 1.72
CA HIS A 372 2.33 15.67 0.35
C HIS A 372 3.75 15.87 -0.19
N GLU A 373 4.72 16.16 0.68
CA GLU A 373 6.12 16.36 0.31
C GLU A 373 6.87 15.03 0.09
N HIS A 374 6.49 13.95 0.78
CA HIS A 374 7.33 12.73 0.87
C HIS A 374 6.66 11.41 0.47
N CYS A 375 5.34 11.31 0.38
CA CYS A 375 4.68 10.00 0.20
C CYS A 375 5.13 9.22 -1.06
N TRP A 376 5.55 9.93 -2.11
CA TRP A 376 6.09 9.35 -3.35
C TRP A 376 7.43 8.64 -3.16
N GLU A 377 8.21 8.97 -2.13
CA GLU A 377 9.46 8.26 -1.80
C GLU A 377 9.17 6.80 -1.42
N TYR A 378 7.96 6.54 -0.96
CA TYR A 378 7.51 5.24 -0.42
C TYR A 378 6.50 4.55 -1.32
N GLY A 379 6.34 5.00 -2.57
CA GLY A 379 5.47 4.33 -3.53
C GLY A 379 4.03 4.84 -3.55
N PHE A 380 3.70 5.90 -2.82
CA PHE A 380 2.36 6.47 -2.76
C PHE A 380 2.23 7.74 -3.58
N ILE A 381 1.02 8.01 -4.06
CA ILE A 381 0.64 9.30 -4.65
C ILE A 381 -0.51 9.91 -3.87
N ILE A 382 -0.53 11.24 -3.77
CA ILE A 382 -1.77 11.97 -3.47
C ILE A 382 -2.66 11.81 -4.70
N ARG A 383 -3.70 10.99 -4.57
CA ARG A 383 -4.42 10.43 -5.73
C ARG A 383 -5.40 11.42 -6.36
N TYR A 384 -6.08 12.22 -5.54
CA TYR A 384 -7.03 13.24 -5.97
C TYR A 384 -6.49 14.62 -5.62
N GLN A 385 -5.77 15.22 -6.56
CA GLN A 385 -5.09 16.50 -6.41
C GLN A 385 -5.99 17.67 -6.81
N GLU A 386 -5.75 18.83 -6.19
CA GLU A 386 -6.38 20.09 -6.60
C GLU A 386 -6.01 20.42 -8.06
N GLY A 387 -7.00 20.81 -8.87
CA GLY A 387 -6.83 21.12 -10.28
C GLY A 387 -6.88 19.90 -11.22
N LYS A 388 -7.04 18.69 -10.70
CA LYS A 388 -7.19 17.44 -11.48
C LYS A 388 -8.61 16.85 -11.40
N GLU A 389 -9.58 17.58 -10.85
CA GLU A 389 -10.93 17.08 -10.57
C GLU A 389 -11.72 16.74 -11.84
N GLU A 390 -11.52 17.48 -12.94
CA GLU A 390 -12.19 17.20 -14.21
C GLU A 390 -11.67 15.90 -14.87
N ILE A 391 -10.42 15.51 -14.57
CA ILE A 391 -9.79 14.29 -15.11
C ILE A 391 -10.12 13.09 -14.22
N THR A 392 -9.85 13.22 -12.92
CA THR A 392 -10.08 12.14 -11.95
C THR A 392 -11.57 11.89 -11.67
N GLY A 393 -12.40 12.92 -11.88
CA GLY A 393 -13.83 12.91 -11.56
C GLY A 393 -14.13 13.02 -10.06
N PHE A 394 -13.12 13.21 -9.21
CA PHE A 394 -13.24 13.34 -7.76
C PHE A 394 -12.84 14.74 -7.31
N ALA A 395 -13.45 15.21 -6.22
CA ALA A 395 -12.95 16.39 -5.52
C ALA A 395 -11.56 16.11 -4.95
N ALA A 396 -10.74 17.15 -4.79
CA ALA A 396 -9.43 16.99 -4.16
C ALA A 396 -9.56 16.44 -2.73
N GLU A 397 -8.76 15.42 -2.42
CA GLU A 397 -8.77 14.72 -1.13
C GLU A 397 -7.34 14.64 -0.60
N CYS A 398 -7.00 15.56 0.30
CA CYS A 398 -5.65 15.65 0.84
C CYS A 398 -5.21 14.45 1.71
N TRP A 399 -6.14 13.56 2.06
CA TRP A 399 -5.93 12.36 2.87
C TRP A 399 -5.83 11.06 2.05
N HIS A 400 -6.39 11.01 0.84
CA HIS A 400 -6.52 9.78 0.07
C HIS A 400 -5.24 9.51 -0.72
N ILE A 401 -4.49 8.50 -0.28
CA ILE A 401 -3.25 8.07 -0.93
C ILE A 401 -3.40 6.71 -1.60
N ARG A 402 -2.73 6.55 -2.73
CA ARG A 402 -2.76 5.32 -3.53
C ARG A 402 -1.36 4.78 -3.70
N TYR A 403 -1.14 3.51 -3.34
CA TYR A 403 0.09 2.81 -3.61
C TYR A 403 0.16 2.41 -5.09
N VAL A 404 1.24 2.84 -5.75
CA VAL A 404 1.57 2.57 -7.15
C VAL A 404 2.99 2.03 -7.33
N GLY A 405 3.75 1.85 -6.24
CA GLY A 405 5.16 1.49 -6.29
C GLY A 405 6.07 2.72 -6.49
N THR A 406 7.32 2.61 -6.04
CA THR A 406 8.27 3.74 -5.99
C THR A 406 8.64 4.28 -7.37
N VAL A 407 8.81 3.39 -8.36
CA VAL A 407 9.13 3.79 -9.74
C VAL A 407 8.02 4.68 -10.33
N HIS A 408 6.76 4.27 -10.21
CA HIS A 408 5.64 5.01 -10.80
C HIS A 408 5.30 6.28 -10.02
N SER A 409 5.30 6.23 -8.68
CA SER A 409 5.03 7.42 -7.85
C SER A 409 6.05 8.53 -8.08
N LEU A 410 7.33 8.19 -8.24
CA LEU A 410 8.39 9.14 -8.61
C LEU A 410 8.13 9.78 -9.98
N ALA A 411 7.79 8.96 -10.98
CA ALA A 411 7.51 9.45 -12.33
C ALA A 411 6.28 10.37 -12.38
N ILE A 412 5.20 10.00 -11.66
CA ILE A 412 3.97 10.79 -11.55
C ILE A 412 4.25 12.14 -10.86
N ARG A 413 5.06 12.14 -9.79
CA ARG A 413 5.48 13.37 -9.12
C ARG A 413 6.25 14.28 -10.08
N ASP A 414 7.25 13.74 -10.79
CA ASP A 414 8.13 14.53 -11.66
C ASP A 414 7.40 15.12 -12.88
N SER A 415 6.40 14.42 -13.39
CA SER A 415 5.59 14.92 -14.50
C SER A 415 4.49 15.89 -14.06
N GLY A 416 4.12 15.89 -12.77
CA GLY A 416 2.97 16.66 -12.26
C GLY A 416 1.62 16.15 -12.79
N GLN A 417 1.57 14.89 -13.21
CA GLN A 417 0.39 14.23 -13.74
C GLN A 417 -0.44 13.61 -12.61
N CYS A 418 -1.75 13.42 -12.83
CA CYS A 418 -2.52 12.44 -12.08
C CYS A 418 -2.34 11.03 -12.68
N LEU A 419 -2.85 9.99 -12.01
CA LEU A 419 -2.67 8.60 -12.44
C LEU A 419 -3.23 8.35 -13.85
N GLU A 420 -4.39 8.91 -14.17
CA GLU A 420 -5.02 8.84 -15.49
C GLU A 420 -4.13 9.42 -16.59
N GLU A 421 -3.62 10.63 -16.40
CA GLU A 421 -2.71 11.29 -17.35
C GLU A 421 -1.41 10.50 -17.54
N TYR A 422 -0.86 9.95 -16.46
CA TYR A 422 0.36 9.14 -16.49
C TYR A 422 0.16 7.84 -17.30
N LEU A 423 -1.01 7.22 -17.17
CA LEU A 423 -1.38 6.01 -17.91
C LEU A 423 -1.88 6.30 -19.34
N GLY A 424 -2.12 7.57 -19.69
CA GLY A 424 -2.70 7.96 -20.97
C GLY A 424 -4.21 7.70 -21.09
N GLU A 425 -4.88 7.50 -19.96
CA GLU A 425 -6.32 7.16 -19.84
C GLU A 425 -7.14 8.40 -19.49
N VAL A 426 -7.03 9.46 -20.31
CA VAL A 426 -7.83 10.68 -20.19
C VAL A 426 -9.02 10.62 -21.13
N GLU A 427 -10.22 10.92 -20.61
CA GLU A 427 -11.47 10.95 -21.41
C GLU A 427 -11.59 12.19 -22.31
#